data_AF-A0A0K2REZ6-F1
#
_entry.id   AF-A0A0K2REZ6-F1
#
_cell.length_a   1.000
_cell.length_b   1.000
_cell.length_c   1.000
_cell.angle_alpha   90.00
_cell.angle_beta   90.00
_cell.angle_gamma   90.00
#
_symmetry.space_group_name_H-M   'P 1'
#
loop_
_entity.id
_entity.type
_entity.pdbx_description
1 polymer ?
#
loop_
_entity_poly.entity_id
_entity_poly.type
_entity_poly.pdbx_seq_one_letter_code
_entity_poly.pdbx_strand_id
1 'polypeptide(L)'
;MTEQLSSPDETTVPDSAESLEAHALPDLPDGVGRIVLAATPIGNVGDASSRLIELLQTADIVAAEDTRRLHRLVQALGITVSGRVISYHEHNEAAKTEELLDHVRAGKTIIMVSDAGMPAVSDPGFRLVEGAVAAGLFVTAFPGPSAVLTALALSGLPTDRFCFEGFLPRKAGERSSRLADLANEGRTMVFFEAPHRLEPMLRALHERFGSDRRIAVCRELTKTYEEVIRGTIRELLEWAENNEVRGEIAVVVAGAPEQAPGKPEDHVAAVNELIAQGIRLKEAVAAVAEDARISKRELYSAVLAAR
;
A
#
# COMPACT_ATOMS: atom_id res chain seq x y z
N MET A 1 -44.23 37.30 46.97
CA MET A 1 -43.50 38.00 45.89
C MET A 1 -42.45 37.03 45.43
N THR A 2 -42.51 36.67 44.15
CA THR A 2 -42.04 35.43 43.53
C THR A 2 -40.52 35.42 43.32
N GLU A 3 -39.82 34.37 43.73
CA GLU A 3 -38.47 34.05 43.24
C GLU A 3 -38.62 33.08 42.06
N GLN A 4 -38.24 33.53 40.87
CA GLN A 4 -38.15 32.73 39.65
C GLN A 4 -36.73 32.19 39.49
N LEU A 5 -36.62 30.88 39.34
CA LEU A 5 -35.41 30.18 38.93
C LEU A 5 -35.04 30.57 37.49
N SER A 6 -33.79 31.00 37.28
CA SER A 6 -33.20 31.14 35.95
C SER A 6 -32.70 29.80 35.44
N SER A 7 -33.20 29.35 34.29
CA SER A 7 -32.64 28.25 33.50
C SER A 7 -31.31 28.66 32.87
N PRO A 8 -30.31 27.75 32.79
CA PRO A 8 -29.08 28.02 32.06
C PRO A 8 -29.29 27.91 30.55
N ASP A 9 -28.52 28.73 29.85
CA ASP A 9 -28.44 28.95 28.41
C ASP A 9 -28.24 27.65 27.63
N GLU A 10 -29.15 27.36 26.71
CA GLU A 10 -29.06 26.23 25.78
C GLU A 10 -28.18 26.69 24.62
N THR A 11 -26.86 26.50 24.75
CA THR A 11 -25.92 26.72 23.64
C THR A 11 -26.24 25.73 22.52
N THR A 12 -26.86 26.24 21.47
CA THR A 12 -27.10 25.54 20.21
C THR A 12 -25.77 25.23 19.53
N VAL A 13 -25.39 23.95 19.51
CA VAL A 13 -24.35 23.44 18.63
C VAL A 13 -24.92 23.46 17.20
N PRO A 14 -24.26 24.08 16.21
CA PRO A 14 -24.76 24.04 14.84
C PRO A 14 -24.62 22.61 14.30
N ASP A 15 -25.76 22.03 13.95
CA ASP A 15 -25.91 20.76 13.25
C ASP A 15 -25.46 20.95 11.80
N SER A 16 -24.16 20.80 11.54
CA SER A 16 -23.62 20.67 10.19
C SER A 16 -23.58 19.19 9.81
N ALA A 17 -24.75 18.58 9.66
CA ALA A 17 -24.86 17.33 8.94
C ALA A 17 -24.53 17.59 7.46
N GLU A 18 -23.26 17.47 7.08
CA GLU A 18 -22.86 17.39 5.68
C GLU A 18 -23.64 16.23 5.03
N SER A 19 -24.55 16.55 4.12
CA SER A 19 -25.26 15.55 3.34
C SER A 19 -24.25 14.76 2.50
N LEU A 20 -24.26 13.44 2.64
CA LEU A 20 -23.52 12.55 1.74
C LEU A 20 -24.20 12.60 0.36
N GLU A 21 -23.80 13.55 -0.47
CA GLU A 21 -24.29 13.68 -1.84
C GLU A 21 -23.45 12.86 -2.82
N ALA A 22 -24.12 12.20 -3.77
CA ALA A 22 -23.47 11.58 -4.90
C ALA A 22 -22.99 12.68 -5.86
N HIS A 23 -21.77 13.17 -5.67
CA HIS A 23 -21.17 14.11 -6.61
C HIS A 23 -20.70 13.36 -7.86
N ALA A 24 -21.12 13.86 -9.03
CA ALA A 24 -20.55 13.46 -10.31
C ALA A 24 -19.04 13.80 -10.34
N LEU A 25 -18.36 13.34 -11.39
CA LEU A 25 -17.03 13.88 -11.71
C LEU A 25 -17.07 15.42 -11.65
N PRO A 26 -16.00 16.10 -11.17
CA PRO A 26 -15.96 17.54 -11.21
C PRO A 26 -16.25 18.02 -12.64
N ASP A 27 -17.19 18.95 -12.76
CA ASP A 27 -17.53 19.60 -14.01
C ASP A 27 -16.27 20.32 -14.50
N LEU A 28 -15.73 19.81 -15.61
CA LEU A 28 -14.65 20.49 -16.31
C LEU A 28 -15.29 21.39 -17.37
N PRO A 29 -14.64 22.51 -17.74
CA PRO A 29 -15.12 23.32 -18.85
C PRO A 29 -15.34 22.48 -20.11
N ASP A 30 -16.34 22.84 -20.92
CA ASP A 30 -16.65 22.14 -22.15
C ASP A 30 -15.40 22.00 -23.04
N GLY A 31 -15.14 20.78 -23.51
CA GLY A 31 -13.99 20.45 -24.35
C GLY A 31 -12.70 20.12 -23.59
N VAL A 32 -12.68 20.12 -22.25
CA VAL A 32 -11.53 19.67 -21.46
C VAL A 32 -11.60 18.15 -21.25
N GLY A 33 -10.58 17.44 -21.74
CA GLY A 33 -10.45 16.00 -21.57
C GLY A 33 -9.92 15.63 -20.19
N ARG A 34 -10.04 14.35 -19.84
CA ARG A 34 -9.59 13.84 -18.53
C ARG A 34 -9.09 12.41 -18.61
N ILE A 35 -8.21 12.06 -17.70
CA ILE A 35 -7.82 10.68 -17.40
C ILE A 35 -8.43 10.29 -16.06
N VAL A 36 -9.08 9.13 -16.02
CA VAL A 36 -9.58 8.53 -14.79
C VAL A 36 -8.91 7.17 -14.59
N LEU A 37 -8.16 7.02 -13.50
CA LEU A 37 -7.72 5.70 -13.05
C LEU A 37 -8.89 5.04 -12.32
N ALA A 38 -9.44 3.94 -12.85
CA ALA A 38 -10.61 3.30 -12.26
C ALA A 38 -10.25 1.92 -11.72
N ALA A 39 -10.45 1.73 -10.41
CA ALA A 39 -10.19 0.44 -9.78
C ALA A 39 -11.19 -0.63 -10.25
N THR A 40 -10.70 -1.80 -10.61
CA THR A 40 -11.51 -2.97 -10.99
C THR A 40 -11.61 -3.97 -9.85
N PRO A 41 -12.61 -4.87 -9.85
CA PRO A 41 -12.70 -5.92 -8.83
C PRO A 41 -11.46 -6.83 -8.78
N ILE A 42 -11.12 -7.32 -7.59
CA ILE A 42 -9.95 -8.20 -7.36
C ILE A 42 -10.28 -9.71 -7.36
N GLY A 43 -11.53 -10.07 -7.68
CA GLY A 43 -11.97 -11.46 -7.71
C GLY A 43 -13.47 -11.62 -7.80
N ASN A 44 -14.23 -10.80 -7.07
CA ASN A 44 -15.68 -10.81 -7.11
C ASN A 44 -16.25 -9.67 -7.96
N VAL A 45 -16.96 -10.02 -9.04
CA VAL A 45 -17.60 -9.02 -9.93
C VAL A 45 -18.58 -8.11 -9.18
N GLY A 46 -19.16 -8.58 -8.07
CA GLY A 46 -20.04 -7.79 -7.20
C GLY A 46 -19.37 -6.60 -6.52
N ASP A 47 -18.04 -6.56 -6.47
CA ASP A 47 -17.28 -5.44 -5.90
C ASP A 47 -17.09 -4.28 -6.90
N ALA A 48 -17.62 -4.39 -8.11
CA ALA A 48 -17.61 -3.31 -9.09
C ALA A 48 -18.51 -2.15 -8.60
N SER A 49 -17.92 -0.97 -8.45
CA SER A 49 -18.70 0.20 -8.06
C SER A 49 -19.65 0.65 -9.18
N SER A 50 -20.77 1.27 -8.81
CA SER A 50 -21.69 1.89 -9.77
C SER A 50 -20.99 2.92 -10.67
N ARG A 51 -20.03 3.65 -10.10
CA ARG A 51 -19.19 4.62 -10.80
C ARG A 51 -18.26 4.00 -11.84
N LEU A 52 -17.69 2.83 -11.55
CA LEU A 52 -16.90 2.07 -12.55
C LEU A 52 -17.79 1.65 -13.72
N ILE A 53 -18.98 1.14 -13.42
CA ILE A 53 -19.94 0.69 -14.44
C ILE A 53 -20.33 1.85 -15.36
N GLU A 54 -20.70 3.00 -14.79
CA GLU A 54 -21.05 4.20 -15.55
C GLU A 54 -19.90 4.67 -16.45
N LEU A 55 -18.66 4.71 -15.92
CA LEU A 55 -17.49 5.09 -16.70
C LEU A 55 -17.22 4.16 -17.87
N LEU A 56 -17.30 2.85 -17.66
CA LEU A 56 -17.12 1.86 -18.72
C LEU A 56 -18.14 2.06 -19.86
N GLN A 57 -19.35 2.52 -19.54
CA GLN A 57 -20.41 2.79 -20.52
C GLN A 57 -20.30 4.15 -21.22
N THR A 58 -19.63 5.13 -20.61
CA THR A 58 -19.65 6.54 -21.06
C THR A 58 -18.30 7.07 -21.56
N ALA A 59 -17.18 6.44 -21.19
CA ALA A 59 -15.85 6.89 -21.60
C ALA A 59 -15.65 6.81 -23.12
N ASP A 60 -14.93 7.79 -23.68
CA ASP A 60 -14.54 7.78 -25.09
C ASP A 60 -13.51 6.66 -25.38
N ILE A 61 -12.60 6.42 -24.43
CA ILE A 61 -11.52 5.45 -24.56
C ILE A 61 -11.35 4.67 -23.25
N VAL A 62 -11.23 3.35 -23.36
CA VAL A 62 -10.82 2.47 -22.27
C VAL A 62 -9.43 1.92 -22.56
N ALA A 63 -8.43 2.43 -21.85
CA ALA A 63 -7.09 1.86 -21.80
C ALA A 63 -7.08 0.72 -20.78
N ALA A 64 -6.82 -0.50 -21.23
CA ALA A 64 -6.85 -1.69 -20.39
C ALA A 64 -5.54 -2.47 -20.48
N GLU A 65 -5.05 -2.95 -19.35
CA GLU A 65 -3.89 -3.84 -19.27
C GLU A 65 -4.04 -5.07 -20.17
N ASP A 66 -4.99 -5.95 -19.85
CA ASP A 66 -5.43 -7.05 -20.72
C ASP A 66 -6.88 -6.84 -21.18
N THR A 67 -7.05 -6.53 -22.47
CA THR A 67 -8.38 -6.34 -23.08
C THR A 67 -9.25 -7.59 -22.98
N ARG A 68 -8.67 -8.79 -22.92
CA ARG A 68 -9.42 -10.05 -22.75
C ARG A 68 -10.03 -10.17 -21.37
N ARG A 69 -9.38 -9.61 -20.33
CA ARG A 69 -9.94 -9.57 -18.97
C ARG A 69 -10.99 -8.50 -18.84
N LEU A 70 -10.76 -7.32 -19.42
CA LEU A 70 -11.79 -6.29 -19.53
C LEU A 70 -13.07 -6.85 -20.18
N HIS A 71 -12.95 -7.56 -21.30
CA HIS A 71 -14.11 -8.16 -21.97
C HIS A 71 -14.86 -9.15 -21.08
N ARG A 72 -14.16 -9.98 -20.30
CA ARG A 72 -14.78 -10.89 -19.33
C ARG A 72 -15.51 -10.14 -18.21
N LEU A 73 -14.90 -9.07 -17.68
CA LEU A 73 -15.52 -8.23 -16.65
C LEU A 73 -16.81 -7.57 -17.17
N VAL A 74 -16.73 -6.94 -18.34
CA VAL A 74 -17.87 -6.26 -18.99
C VAL A 74 -19.01 -7.25 -19.28
N GLN A 75 -18.68 -8.45 -19.76
CA GLN A 75 -19.66 -9.53 -19.96
C GLN A 75 -20.30 -9.97 -18.65
N ALA A 76 -19.52 -10.15 -17.58
CA ALA A 76 -20.02 -10.56 -16.27
C ALA A 76 -20.90 -9.48 -15.61
N LEU A 77 -20.61 -8.20 -15.86
CA LEU A 77 -21.42 -7.06 -15.42
C LEU A 77 -22.68 -6.85 -16.27
N GLY A 78 -22.80 -7.50 -17.43
CA GLY A 78 -23.94 -7.33 -18.33
C GLY A 78 -24.00 -5.94 -18.98
N ILE A 79 -22.85 -5.28 -19.15
CA ILE A 79 -22.76 -3.94 -19.75
C ILE A 79 -22.04 -3.97 -21.10
N THR A 80 -22.03 -2.84 -21.79
CA THR A 80 -21.27 -2.66 -23.04
C THR A 80 -20.38 -1.43 -22.91
N VAL A 81 -19.15 -1.54 -23.41
CA VAL A 81 -18.25 -0.41 -23.52
C VAL A 81 -18.58 0.36 -24.80
N SER A 82 -18.96 1.63 -24.65
CA SER A 82 -19.34 2.48 -25.80
C SER A 82 -18.14 3.08 -26.53
N GLY A 83 -17.03 3.28 -25.81
CA GLY A 83 -15.80 3.87 -26.32
C GLY A 83 -14.86 2.88 -27.03
N ARG A 84 -13.75 3.42 -27.53
CA ARG A 84 -12.66 2.62 -28.12
C ARG A 84 -11.86 1.92 -27.02
N VAL A 85 -11.66 0.61 -27.13
CA VAL A 85 -10.76 -0.13 -26.24
C VAL A 85 -9.34 -0.14 -26.80
N ILE A 86 -8.35 0.19 -25.98
CA ILE A 86 -6.91 0.19 -26.30
C ILE A 86 -6.18 -0.67 -25.27
N SER A 87 -5.29 -1.55 -25.71
CA SER A 87 -4.41 -2.28 -24.80
C SER A 87 -3.26 -1.38 -24.34
N TYR A 88 -3.05 -1.28 -23.02
CA TYR A 88 -2.04 -0.45 -22.39
C TYR A 88 -1.37 -1.21 -21.25
N HIS A 89 -0.15 -1.70 -21.47
CA HIS A 89 0.60 -2.56 -20.54
C HIS A 89 2.10 -2.21 -20.54
N GLU A 90 2.87 -2.73 -19.57
CA GLU A 90 4.29 -2.38 -19.37
C GLU A 90 5.16 -2.40 -20.64
N HIS A 91 4.89 -3.36 -21.55
CA HIS A 91 5.65 -3.49 -22.80
C HIS A 91 5.32 -2.45 -23.88
N ASN A 92 4.19 -1.74 -23.80
CA ASN A 92 3.75 -0.80 -24.83
C ASN A 92 3.48 0.62 -24.32
N GLU A 93 3.39 0.82 -23.00
CA GLU A 93 3.01 2.08 -22.39
C GLU A 93 3.89 3.27 -22.83
N ALA A 94 5.19 3.04 -23.03
CA ALA A 94 6.11 4.08 -23.52
C ALA A 94 5.69 4.63 -24.90
N ALA A 95 5.19 3.76 -25.79
CA ALA A 95 4.76 4.15 -27.13
C ALA A 95 3.30 4.65 -27.15
N LYS A 96 2.45 4.15 -26.24
CA LYS A 96 1.02 4.46 -26.20
C LYS A 96 0.65 5.67 -25.36
N THR A 97 1.51 6.10 -24.45
CA THR A 97 1.23 7.26 -23.57
C THR A 97 0.89 8.49 -24.40
N GLU A 98 1.73 8.88 -25.36
CA GLU A 98 1.50 10.13 -26.12
C GLU A 98 0.21 10.10 -26.95
N GLU A 99 -0.14 8.94 -27.55
CA GLU A 99 -1.43 8.76 -28.26
C GLU A 99 -2.61 9.04 -27.31
N LEU A 100 -2.55 8.54 -26.07
CA LEU A 100 -3.61 8.80 -25.09
C LEU A 100 -3.62 10.27 -24.64
N LEU A 101 -2.46 10.88 -24.41
CA LEU A 101 -2.39 12.30 -24.02
C LEU A 101 -2.96 13.22 -25.11
N ASP A 102 -2.71 12.92 -26.40
CA ASP A 102 -3.31 13.66 -27.52
C ASP A 102 -4.83 13.58 -27.54
N HIS A 103 -5.40 12.41 -27.25
CA HIS A 103 -6.84 12.27 -27.12
C HIS A 103 -7.40 13.11 -25.96
N VAL A 104 -6.71 13.17 -24.82
CA VAL A 104 -7.12 14.02 -23.69
C VAL A 104 -7.05 15.50 -24.06
N ARG A 105 -6.00 15.94 -24.76
CA ARG A 105 -5.89 17.31 -25.30
C ARG A 105 -7.04 17.65 -26.26
N ALA A 106 -7.54 16.66 -26.99
CA ALA A 106 -8.71 16.79 -27.87
C ALA A 106 -10.07 16.72 -27.14
N GLY A 107 -10.09 16.79 -25.81
CA GLY A 107 -11.32 16.82 -25.02
C GLY A 107 -11.88 15.45 -24.64
N LYS A 108 -11.14 14.36 -24.86
CA LYS A 108 -11.63 13.01 -24.61
C LYS A 108 -11.50 12.57 -23.16
N THR A 109 -12.47 11.78 -22.71
CA THR A 109 -12.41 11.07 -21.43
C THR A 109 -11.80 9.70 -21.64
N ILE A 110 -10.64 9.49 -21.01
CA ILE A 110 -9.93 8.22 -20.99
C ILE A 110 -10.08 7.60 -19.62
N ILE A 111 -10.47 6.33 -19.58
CA ILE A 111 -10.39 5.54 -18.36
C ILE A 111 -9.26 4.53 -18.50
N MET A 112 -8.44 4.40 -17.47
CA MET A 112 -7.40 3.38 -17.35
C MET A 112 -7.85 2.35 -16.34
N VAL A 113 -7.78 1.08 -16.70
CA VAL A 113 -8.10 -0.07 -15.84
C VAL A 113 -6.98 -1.09 -15.88
N SER A 114 -6.65 -1.67 -14.72
CA SER A 114 -5.76 -2.84 -14.63
C SER A 114 -6.58 -4.12 -14.59
N ASP A 115 -5.88 -5.25 -14.68
CA ASP A 115 -6.48 -6.58 -14.65
C ASP A 115 -7.32 -6.83 -13.38
N ALA A 116 -6.89 -6.26 -12.25
CA ALA A 116 -7.54 -6.33 -10.96
C ALA A 116 -7.05 -5.22 -10.02
N GLY A 117 -7.97 -4.52 -9.34
CA GLY A 117 -7.61 -3.53 -8.33
C GLY A 117 -7.29 -2.16 -8.92
N MET A 118 -6.40 -1.42 -8.27
CA MET A 118 -6.10 -0.02 -8.59
C MET A 118 -4.99 0.10 -9.64
N PRO A 119 -5.24 0.71 -10.82
CA PRO A 119 -4.20 0.99 -11.81
C PRO A 119 -3.04 1.79 -11.22
N ALA A 120 -1.86 1.66 -11.83
CA ALA A 120 -0.60 2.27 -11.39
C ALA A 120 -0.02 1.76 -10.06
N VAL A 121 -0.69 0.85 -9.34
CA VAL A 121 -0.17 0.21 -8.12
C VAL A 121 0.22 -1.23 -8.42
N SER A 122 1.52 -1.46 -8.64
CA SER A 122 2.05 -2.75 -9.14
C SER A 122 1.49 -3.20 -10.49
N ASP A 123 0.84 -2.28 -11.21
CA ASP A 123 0.23 -2.46 -12.53
C ASP A 123 0.62 -1.27 -13.44
N PRO A 124 0.41 -1.36 -14.77
CA PRO A 124 0.58 -0.24 -15.69
C PRO A 124 -0.26 0.99 -15.32
N GLY A 125 0.21 2.17 -15.73
CA GLY A 125 -0.54 3.42 -15.58
C GLY A 125 0.28 4.58 -15.00
N PHE A 126 1.39 4.29 -14.30
CA PHE A 126 2.28 5.31 -13.77
C PHE A 126 2.76 6.29 -14.86
N ARG A 127 3.23 5.77 -16.00
CA ARG A 127 3.67 6.60 -17.13
C ARG A 127 2.59 7.49 -17.71
N LEU A 128 1.34 7.02 -17.75
CA LEU A 128 0.21 7.80 -18.24
C LEU A 128 -0.07 8.98 -17.32
N VAL A 129 -0.07 8.74 -16.00
CA VAL A 129 -0.27 9.79 -14.99
C VAL A 129 0.89 10.76 -14.99
N GLU A 130 2.14 10.28 -15.02
CA GLU A 130 3.33 11.12 -15.08
C GLU A 130 3.29 12.05 -16.30
N GLY A 131 3.03 11.50 -17.49
CA GLY A 131 2.92 12.28 -18.72
C GLY A 131 1.78 13.30 -18.69
N ALA A 132 0.63 12.91 -18.13
CA ALA A 132 -0.51 13.82 -17.99
C ALA A 132 -0.23 14.97 -17.03
N VAL A 133 0.39 14.69 -15.87
CA VAL A 133 0.80 15.72 -14.91
C VAL A 133 1.82 16.67 -15.52
N ALA A 134 2.83 16.13 -16.22
CA ALA A 134 3.82 16.93 -16.92
C ALA A 134 3.22 17.85 -17.99
N ALA A 135 2.13 17.41 -18.64
CA ALA A 135 1.39 18.18 -19.64
C ALA A 135 0.29 19.09 -19.06
N GLY A 136 0.09 19.13 -17.73
CA GLY A 136 -0.97 19.92 -17.09
C GLY A 136 -2.38 19.42 -17.39
N LEU A 137 -2.53 18.14 -17.75
CA LEU A 137 -3.82 17.52 -18.06
C LEU A 137 -4.53 17.05 -16.79
N PHE A 138 -5.86 17.05 -16.81
CA PHE A 138 -6.64 16.63 -15.66
C PHE A 138 -6.57 15.11 -15.46
N VAL A 139 -6.13 14.70 -14.27
CA VAL A 139 -6.09 13.30 -13.83
C VAL A 139 -6.87 13.17 -12.53
N THR A 140 -7.71 12.13 -12.44
CA THR A 140 -8.42 11.77 -11.22
C THR A 140 -8.47 10.25 -11.06
N ALA A 141 -8.98 9.78 -9.94
CA ALA A 141 -9.10 8.36 -9.64
C ALA A 141 -10.51 8.04 -9.13
N PHE A 142 -11.03 6.90 -9.56
CA PHE A 142 -12.23 6.29 -9.00
C PHE A 142 -11.77 5.17 -8.08
N PRO A 143 -11.91 5.35 -6.76
CA PRO A 143 -11.45 4.36 -5.80
C PRO A 143 -12.28 3.09 -5.92
N GLY A 144 -11.73 2.00 -5.41
CA GLY A 144 -12.39 0.71 -5.42
C GLY A 144 -11.55 -0.37 -4.75
N PRO A 145 -11.84 -1.64 -5.05
CA PRO A 145 -11.18 -2.78 -4.42
C PRO A 145 -9.65 -2.73 -4.52
N SER A 146 -8.96 -3.12 -3.44
CA SER A 146 -7.51 -3.18 -3.38
C SER A 146 -7.06 -4.40 -2.60
N ALA A 147 -6.34 -5.31 -3.24
CA ALA A 147 -5.83 -6.51 -2.57
C ALA A 147 -4.86 -6.15 -1.43
N VAL A 148 -4.12 -5.05 -1.54
CA VAL A 148 -3.20 -4.56 -0.51
C VAL A 148 -3.97 -4.17 0.76
N LEU A 149 -4.97 -3.30 0.62
CA LEU A 149 -5.73 -2.79 1.76
C LEU A 149 -6.64 -3.88 2.36
N THR A 150 -7.24 -4.73 1.52
CA THR A 150 -8.04 -5.87 1.99
C THR A 150 -7.18 -6.86 2.77
N ALA A 151 -5.99 -7.22 2.26
CA ALA A 151 -5.06 -8.10 2.98
C ALA A 151 -4.61 -7.48 4.30
N LEU A 152 -4.24 -6.19 4.31
CA LEU A 152 -3.84 -5.48 5.52
C LEU A 152 -4.96 -5.48 6.57
N ALA A 153 -6.19 -5.12 6.17
CA ALA A 153 -7.35 -5.09 7.07
C ALA A 153 -7.69 -6.47 7.65
N LEU A 154 -7.52 -7.54 6.86
CA LEU A 154 -7.76 -8.90 7.32
C LEU A 154 -6.56 -9.49 8.10
N SER A 155 -5.35 -8.95 7.98
CA SER A 155 -4.14 -9.57 8.54
C SER A 155 -4.14 -9.73 10.07
N GLY A 156 -4.87 -8.87 10.80
CA GLY A 156 -4.79 -8.79 12.26
C GLY A 156 -3.48 -8.17 12.77
N LEU A 157 -2.76 -7.45 11.92
CA LEU A 157 -1.52 -6.72 12.24
C LEU A 157 -1.79 -5.20 12.31
N PRO A 158 -0.88 -4.40 12.93
CA PRO A 158 -1.03 -2.95 12.99
C PRO A 158 -1.20 -2.30 11.62
N THR A 159 -2.13 -1.34 11.51
CA THR A 159 -2.52 -0.71 10.24
C THR A 159 -2.36 0.82 10.24
N ASP A 160 -1.87 1.40 11.33
CA ASP A 160 -1.63 2.84 11.47
C ASP A 160 -0.57 3.35 10.49
N ARG A 161 0.47 2.55 10.27
CA ARG A 161 1.52 2.79 9.28
C ARG A 161 1.94 1.47 8.64
N PHE A 162 2.00 1.44 7.32
CA PHE A 162 2.42 0.27 6.57
C PHE A 162 3.26 0.65 5.35
N CYS A 163 3.95 -0.34 4.79
CA CYS A 163 4.66 -0.29 3.52
C CYS A 163 4.04 -1.30 2.56
N PHE A 164 3.94 -0.93 1.29
CA PHE A 164 3.66 -1.88 0.22
C PHE A 164 4.94 -2.09 -0.60
N GLU A 165 5.37 -3.34 -0.69
CA GLU A 165 6.65 -3.74 -1.29
C GLU A 165 6.48 -4.42 -2.66
N GLY A 166 5.24 -4.60 -3.12
CA GLY A 166 4.95 -5.32 -4.35
C GLY A 166 5.50 -6.75 -4.33
N PHE A 167 6.11 -7.17 -5.44
CA PHE A 167 6.74 -8.49 -5.55
C PHE A 167 8.22 -8.44 -5.20
N LEU A 168 8.68 -9.41 -4.40
CA LEU A 168 10.11 -9.59 -4.17
C LEU A 168 10.83 -9.99 -5.48
N PRO A 169 12.14 -9.68 -5.61
CA PRO A 169 12.95 -10.13 -6.74
C PRO A 169 12.91 -11.65 -6.93
N ARG A 170 12.92 -12.10 -8.19
CA ARG A 170 12.87 -13.53 -8.53
C ARG A 170 14.14 -14.27 -8.12
N LYS A 171 15.30 -13.64 -8.28
CA LYS A 171 16.60 -14.26 -7.96
C LYS A 171 16.82 -14.29 -6.45
N ALA A 172 17.26 -15.43 -5.93
CA ALA A 172 17.46 -15.62 -4.50
C ALA A 172 18.41 -14.59 -3.86
N GLY A 173 19.51 -14.23 -4.52
CA GLY A 173 20.46 -13.23 -4.03
C GLY A 173 19.83 -11.82 -3.91
N GLU A 174 19.15 -11.36 -4.96
CA GLU A 174 18.45 -10.06 -4.98
C GLU A 174 17.32 -10.03 -3.95
N ARG A 175 16.56 -11.12 -3.81
CA ARG A 175 15.53 -11.27 -2.78
C ARG A 175 16.12 -11.18 -1.37
N SER A 176 17.21 -11.88 -1.12
CA SER A 176 17.88 -11.88 0.18
C SER A 176 18.44 -10.50 0.53
N SER A 177 19.00 -9.78 -0.45
CA SER A 177 19.46 -8.40 -0.28
C SER A 177 18.29 -7.47 0.05
N ARG A 178 17.19 -7.54 -0.69
CA ARG A 178 16.01 -6.70 -0.43
C ARG A 178 15.45 -6.95 0.97
N LEU A 179 15.39 -8.21 1.40
CA LEU A 179 14.93 -8.55 2.75
C LEU A 179 15.92 -8.09 3.83
N ALA A 180 17.22 -8.05 3.57
CA ALA A 180 18.17 -7.48 4.52
C ALA A 180 17.90 -5.99 4.80
N ASP A 181 17.57 -5.21 3.77
CA ASP A 181 17.21 -3.79 3.90
C ASP A 181 15.93 -3.59 4.74
N LEU A 182 15.02 -4.57 4.71
CA LEU A 182 13.72 -4.52 5.40
C LEU A 182 13.72 -5.14 6.80
N ALA A 183 14.84 -5.72 7.25
CA ALA A 183 14.88 -6.47 8.51
C ALA A 183 14.46 -5.65 9.75
N ASN A 184 14.81 -4.37 9.73
CA ASN A 184 14.52 -3.40 10.79
C ASN A 184 13.33 -2.49 10.47
N GLU A 185 12.58 -2.74 9.39
CA GLU A 185 11.38 -1.96 9.07
C GLU A 185 10.33 -2.15 10.18
N GLY A 186 10.01 -1.08 10.90
CA GLY A 186 9.10 -1.09 12.04
C GLY A 186 7.61 -1.06 11.67
N ARG A 187 7.28 -0.77 10.41
CA ARG A 187 5.90 -0.76 9.89
C ARG A 187 5.47 -2.15 9.41
N THR A 188 4.17 -2.40 9.40
CA THR A 188 3.62 -3.58 8.71
C THR A 188 3.97 -3.51 7.22
N MET A 189 4.37 -4.63 6.63
CA MET A 189 4.75 -4.72 5.22
C MET A 189 3.79 -5.62 4.46
N VAL A 190 3.31 -5.19 3.30
CA VAL A 190 2.45 -5.98 2.41
C VAL A 190 3.22 -6.30 1.13
N PHE A 191 3.19 -7.56 0.73
CA PHE A 191 3.82 -8.09 -0.48
C PHE A 191 2.78 -8.83 -1.32
N PHE A 192 3.04 -8.95 -2.62
CA PHE A 192 2.40 -9.94 -3.48
C PHE A 192 3.38 -11.08 -3.77
N GLU A 193 2.84 -12.28 -3.98
CA GLU A 193 3.66 -13.41 -4.39
C GLU A 193 2.88 -14.41 -5.25
N ALA A 194 3.58 -15.08 -6.16
CA ALA A 194 2.99 -16.18 -6.93
C ALA A 194 2.98 -17.48 -6.10
N PRO A 195 2.01 -18.39 -6.29
CA PRO A 195 1.91 -19.61 -5.47
C PRO A 195 3.17 -20.46 -5.40
N HIS A 196 3.79 -20.70 -6.55
CA HIS A 196 5.03 -21.48 -6.67
C HIS A 196 6.27 -20.78 -6.06
N ARG A 197 6.13 -19.53 -5.65
CA ARG A 197 7.19 -18.72 -5.02
C ARG A 197 6.93 -18.45 -3.53
N LEU A 198 5.77 -18.83 -3.00
CA LEU A 198 5.43 -18.55 -1.60
C LEU A 198 6.37 -19.24 -0.62
N GLU A 199 6.59 -20.55 -0.74
CA GLU A 199 7.53 -21.27 0.13
C GLU A 199 8.95 -20.68 0.06
N PRO A 200 9.54 -20.45 -1.14
CA PRO A 200 10.85 -19.81 -1.24
C PRO A 200 10.93 -18.39 -0.65
N MET A 201 9.81 -17.65 -0.65
CA MET A 201 9.70 -16.34 0.01
C MET A 201 9.65 -16.51 1.53
N LEU A 202 8.81 -17.40 2.06
CA LEU A 202 8.68 -17.66 3.49
C LEU A 202 9.99 -18.15 4.11
N ARG A 203 10.74 -18.99 3.38
CA ARG A 203 12.08 -19.43 3.79
C ARG A 203 13.05 -18.25 3.89
N ALA A 204 13.04 -17.37 2.90
CA ALA A 204 13.91 -16.18 2.92
C ALA A 204 13.51 -15.20 4.03
N LEU A 205 12.21 -15.05 4.32
CA LEU A 205 11.71 -14.29 5.46
C LEU A 205 12.16 -14.93 6.78
N HIS A 206 12.11 -16.26 6.91
CA HIS A 206 12.57 -16.98 8.10
C HIS A 206 14.05 -16.72 8.38
N GLU A 207 14.89 -16.80 7.35
CA GLU A 207 16.33 -16.54 7.44
C GLU A 207 16.66 -15.10 7.82
N ARG A 208 15.86 -14.12 7.39
CA ARG A 208 16.16 -12.69 7.56
C ARG A 208 15.45 -12.02 8.72
N PHE A 209 14.20 -12.37 8.98
CA PHE A 209 13.37 -11.74 10.02
C PHE A 209 13.23 -12.60 11.28
N GLY A 210 13.74 -13.83 11.24
CA GLY A 210 13.62 -14.81 12.31
C GLY A 210 12.31 -15.60 12.26
N SER A 211 12.17 -16.57 13.16
CA SER A 211 11.02 -17.49 13.15
C SER A 211 9.72 -16.87 13.64
N ASP A 212 9.82 -15.94 14.59
CA ASP A 212 8.68 -15.59 15.46
C ASP A 212 7.93 -14.34 14.98
N ARG A 213 8.43 -13.67 13.93
CA ARG A 213 7.74 -12.51 13.35
C ARG A 213 6.34 -12.93 12.91
N ARG A 214 5.34 -12.15 13.31
CA ARG A 214 3.94 -12.39 12.94
C ARG A 214 3.72 -12.09 11.46
N ILE A 215 2.92 -12.91 10.81
CA ILE A 215 2.64 -12.84 9.37
C ILE A 215 1.22 -13.34 9.09
N ALA A 216 0.64 -12.87 7.99
CA ALA A 216 -0.59 -13.40 7.40
C ALA A 216 -0.39 -13.69 5.91
N VAL A 217 -0.84 -14.86 5.45
CA VAL A 217 -0.94 -15.20 4.02
C VAL A 217 -2.42 -15.15 3.65
N CYS A 218 -2.77 -14.21 2.77
CA CYS A 218 -4.13 -13.98 2.27
C CYS A 218 -4.23 -14.52 0.85
N ARG A 219 -5.13 -15.46 0.62
CA ARG A 219 -5.30 -16.15 -0.67
C ARG A 219 -6.67 -15.91 -1.22
N GLU A 220 -6.76 -15.72 -2.53
CA GLU A 220 -8.02 -15.67 -3.27
C GLU A 220 -9.03 -14.69 -2.65
N LEU A 221 -8.54 -13.53 -2.19
CA LEU A 221 -9.36 -12.50 -1.56
C LEU A 221 -10.56 -12.15 -2.44
N THR A 222 -11.73 -12.04 -1.81
CA THR A 222 -13.07 -11.82 -2.36
C THR A 222 -13.65 -12.99 -3.17
N LYS A 223 -12.89 -14.07 -3.43
CA LYS A 223 -13.34 -15.20 -4.26
C LYS A 223 -13.91 -16.33 -3.40
N THR A 224 -14.43 -17.38 -4.06
CA THR A 224 -15.04 -18.56 -3.42
C THR A 224 -14.15 -19.26 -2.40
N TYR A 225 -12.83 -19.27 -2.62
CA TYR A 225 -11.85 -19.96 -1.78
C TYR A 225 -10.99 -18.97 -0.97
N GLU A 226 -11.55 -17.81 -0.60
CA GLU A 226 -10.86 -16.85 0.26
C GLU A 226 -10.35 -17.51 1.55
N GLU A 227 -9.07 -17.34 1.83
CA GLU A 227 -8.42 -17.90 3.02
C GLU A 227 -7.39 -16.91 3.57
N VAL A 228 -7.42 -16.67 4.89
CA VAL A 228 -6.42 -15.85 5.59
C VAL A 228 -5.80 -16.65 6.72
N ILE A 229 -4.56 -17.07 6.53
CA ILE A 229 -3.78 -17.88 7.48
C ILE A 229 -2.86 -16.94 8.24
N ARG A 230 -2.91 -16.98 9.58
CA ARG A 230 -2.14 -16.10 10.45
C ARG A 230 -1.30 -16.92 11.41
N GLY A 231 -0.08 -16.45 11.66
CA GLY A 231 0.86 -17.18 12.51
C GLY A 231 2.19 -16.47 12.59
N THR A 232 3.20 -17.21 13.02
CA THR A 232 4.61 -16.85 12.91
C THR A 232 5.14 -17.25 11.53
N ILE A 233 6.27 -16.68 11.11
CA ILE A 233 6.93 -17.08 9.86
C ILE A 233 7.22 -18.59 9.86
N ARG A 234 7.64 -19.16 10.99
CA ARG A 234 7.87 -20.61 11.11
C ARG A 234 6.61 -21.41 10.81
N GLU A 235 5.50 -21.10 11.48
CA GLU A 235 4.24 -21.82 11.30
C GLU A 235 3.75 -21.75 9.84
N LEU A 236 3.88 -20.59 9.19
CA LEU A 236 3.44 -20.43 7.81
C LEU A 236 4.38 -21.06 6.80
N LEU A 237 5.69 -21.11 7.09
CA LEU A 237 6.65 -21.87 6.28
C LEU A 237 6.34 -23.36 6.34
N GLU A 238 6.15 -23.92 7.54
CA GLU A 238 5.76 -25.33 7.72
C GLU A 238 4.43 -25.63 7.02
N TRP A 239 3.45 -24.73 7.11
CA TRP A 239 2.19 -24.87 6.38
C TRP A 239 2.42 -24.91 4.86
N ALA A 240 3.24 -24.00 4.30
CA ALA A 240 3.48 -23.94 2.86
C ALA A 240 4.29 -25.14 2.33
N GLU A 241 5.16 -25.73 3.15
CA GLU A 241 5.90 -26.97 2.80
C GLU A 241 4.98 -28.20 2.70
N ASN A 242 3.88 -28.21 3.46
CA ASN A 242 2.97 -29.36 3.58
C ASN A 242 1.67 -29.22 2.78
N ASN A 243 1.44 -28.09 2.11
CA ASN A 243 0.18 -27.82 1.39
C ASN A 243 0.45 -27.35 -0.04
N GLU A 244 -0.42 -27.74 -0.96
CA GLU A 244 -0.41 -27.19 -2.31
C GLU A 244 -1.04 -25.79 -2.30
N VAL A 245 -0.21 -24.78 -2.55
CA VAL A 245 -0.66 -23.38 -2.61
C VAL A 245 -1.10 -23.05 -4.03
N ARG A 246 -2.30 -22.46 -4.15
CA ARG A 246 -2.91 -22.00 -5.41
C ARG A 246 -3.56 -20.63 -5.23
N GLY A 247 -3.77 -19.95 -6.36
CA GLY A 247 -4.50 -18.69 -6.44
C GLY A 247 -3.61 -17.45 -6.44
N GLU A 248 -4.21 -16.29 -6.20
CA GLU A 248 -3.51 -15.03 -5.99
C GLU A 248 -3.23 -14.82 -4.50
N ILE A 249 -2.06 -14.27 -4.16
CA ILE A 249 -1.56 -14.24 -2.79
C ILE A 249 -1.03 -12.85 -2.43
N ALA A 250 -1.53 -12.32 -1.33
CA ALA A 250 -0.94 -11.21 -0.61
C ALA A 250 -0.36 -11.71 0.72
N VAL A 251 0.85 -11.27 1.06
CA VAL A 251 1.54 -11.64 2.30
C VAL A 251 1.74 -10.39 3.13
N VAL A 252 1.24 -10.39 4.37
CA VAL A 252 1.36 -9.27 5.29
C VAL A 252 2.28 -9.65 6.44
N VAL A 253 3.40 -8.95 6.59
CA VAL A 253 4.43 -9.23 7.60
C VAL A 253 4.43 -8.11 8.63
N ALA A 254 4.44 -8.47 9.91
CA ALA A 254 4.54 -7.49 10.98
C ALA A 254 5.86 -6.72 10.91
N GLY A 255 5.82 -5.46 11.33
CA GLY A 255 7.02 -4.66 11.54
C GLY A 255 7.97 -5.28 12.56
N ALA A 256 9.22 -4.82 12.54
CA ALA A 256 10.22 -5.23 13.51
C ALA A 256 9.74 -4.88 14.91
N PRO A 257 9.86 -5.79 15.88
CA PRO A 257 9.57 -5.43 17.26
C PRO A 257 10.44 -4.23 17.60
N GLU A 258 9.86 -3.30 18.35
CA GLU A 258 10.61 -2.17 18.85
C GLU A 258 11.83 -2.71 19.60
N GLN A 259 13.03 -2.34 19.15
CA GLN A 259 14.24 -2.81 19.81
C GLN A 259 14.16 -2.31 21.25
N ALA A 260 14.33 -3.24 22.21
CA ALA A 260 14.46 -2.85 23.60
C ALA A 260 15.54 -1.77 23.70
N PRO A 261 15.39 -0.76 24.58
CA PRO A 261 16.46 0.19 24.85
C PRO A 261 17.76 -0.58 25.04
N GLY A 262 18.82 -0.16 24.34
CA GLY A 262 20.14 -0.76 24.52
C GLY A 262 20.53 -0.73 26.00
N LYS A 263 21.43 -1.61 26.44
CA LYS A 263 21.98 -1.41 27.78
C LYS A 263 22.99 -0.27 27.72
N PRO A 264 23.00 0.66 28.69
CA PRO A 264 23.98 1.74 28.75
C PRO A 264 25.43 1.27 28.55
N GLU A 265 25.75 0.08 29.06
CA GLU A 265 27.06 -0.56 28.97
C GLU A 265 27.46 -0.90 27.52
N ASP A 266 26.51 -1.29 26.67
CA ASP A 266 26.76 -1.69 25.27
C ASP A 266 27.17 -0.49 24.40
N HIS A 267 26.90 0.73 24.85
CA HIS A 267 27.12 1.96 24.10
C HIS A 267 28.32 2.80 24.59
N VAL A 268 29.04 2.34 25.61
CA VAL A 268 30.22 3.02 26.15
C VAL A 268 31.30 3.19 25.08
N ALA A 269 31.52 2.19 24.22
CA ALA A 269 32.51 2.24 23.15
C ALA A 269 32.20 3.36 22.14
N ALA A 270 30.94 3.49 21.71
CA ALA A 270 30.50 4.53 20.78
C ALA A 270 30.67 5.93 21.37
N VAL A 271 30.37 6.13 22.66
CA VAL A 271 30.62 7.41 23.33
C VAL A 271 32.11 7.75 23.37
N ASN A 272 32.97 6.77 23.68
CA ASN A 272 34.41 6.98 23.72
C ASN A 272 35.00 7.30 22.34
N GLU A 273 34.45 6.74 21.26
CA GLU A 273 34.84 7.06 19.89
C GLU A 273 34.53 8.51 19.53
N LEU A 274 33.34 9.02 19.85
CA LEU A 274 32.98 10.43 19.66
C LEU A 274 33.89 11.36 20.49
N ILE A 275 34.26 10.96 21.70
CA ILE A 275 35.21 11.72 22.53
C ILE A 275 36.61 11.73 21.91
N ALA A 276 37.06 10.62 21.34
CA ALA A 276 38.33 10.55 20.62
C ALA A 276 38.33 11.46 19.37
N GLN A 277 37.17 11.73 18.79
CA GLN A 277 36.97 12.71 17.72
C GLN A 277 36.88 14.16 18.23
N GLY A 278 37.04 14.40 19.54
CA GLY A 278 37.06 15.73 20.16
C GLY A 278 35.70 16.22 20.66
N ILE A 279 34.63 15.42 20.58
CA ILE A 279 33.32 15.77 21.08
C ILE A 279 33.32 15.71 22.62
N ARG A 280 32.69 16.70 23.26
CA ARG A 280 32.60 16.73 24.73
C ARG A 280 31.77 15.56 25.23
N LEU A 281 32.19 14.92 26.33
CA LEU A 281 31.51 13.77 26.93
C LEU A 281 29.98 13.95 27.05
N LYS A 282 29.51 15.12 27.49
CA LYS A 282 28.07 15.38 27.65
C LYS A 282 27.30 15.40 26.32
N GLU A 283 27.93 15.91 25.26
CA GLU A 283 27.35 15.96 23.90
C GLU A 283 27.40 14.58 23.24
N ALA A 284 28.51 13.86 23.38
CA ALA A 284 28.66 12.48 22.91
C ALA A 284 27.63 11.54 23.57
N VAL A 285 27.46 11.63 24.89
CA VAL A 285 26.41 10.89 25.62
C VAL A 285 25.02 11.30 25.15
N ALA A 286 24.76 12.58 24.90
CA ALA A 286 23.45 13.02 24.47
C ALA A 286 23.07 12.46 23.08
N ALA A 287 24.01 12.48 22.13
CA ALA A 287 23.80 11.94 20.79
C ALA A 287 23.56 10.42 20.82
N VAL A 288 24.43 9.67 21.49
CA VAL A 288 24.32 8.21 21.56
C VAL A 288 23.08 7.77 22.36
N ALA A 289 22.73 8.50 23.42
CA ALA A 289 21.58 8.16 24.25
C ALA A 289 20.24 8.37 23.54
N GLU A 290 20.17 9.39 22.67
CA GLU A 290 18.98 9.68 21.87
C GLU A 290 18.75 8.60 20.82
N ASP A 291 19.80 8.25 20.07
CA ASP A 291 19.75 7.21 19.03
C ASP A 291 19.48 5.83 19.63
N ALA A 292 20.11 5.49 20.76
CA ALA A 292 19.94 4.21 21.44
C ALA A 292 18.72 4.15 22.38
N ARG A 293 17.97 5.26 22.50
CA ARG A 293 16.78 5.41 23.38
C ARG A 293 17.06 5.04 24.84
N ILE A 294 18.24 5.37 25.32
CA ILE A 294 18.69 5.11 26.70
C ILE A 294 18.72 6.39 27.53
N SER A 295 18.64 6.24 28.85
CA SER A 295 18.76 7.38 29.75
C SER A 295 20.15 8.01 29.63
N LYS A 296 20.21 9.31 29.29
CA LYS A 296 21.46 10.10 29.29
C LYS A 296 22.23 9.95 30.61
N ARG A 297 21.51 9.86 31.74
CA ARG A 297 22.11 9.69 33.07
C ARG A 297 22.78 8.33 33.22
N GLU A 298 22.12 7.27 32.77
CA GLU A 298 22.63 5.90 32.92
C GLU A 298 23.81 5.65 31.99
N LEU A 299 23.75 6.13 30.75
CA LEU A 299 24.89 6.07 29.83
C LEU A 299 26.09 6.87 30.34
N TYR A 300 25.85 8.07 30.89
CA TYR A 300 26.92 8.85 31.52
C TYR A 300 27.57 8.10 32.68
N SER A 301 26.78 7.48 33.56
CA SER A 301 27.28 6.66 34.66
C SER A 301 28.07 5.44 34.19
N ALA A 302 27.59 4.73 33.15
CA ALA A 302 28.27 3.58 32.58
C ALA A 302 29.62 3.96 31.95
N VAL A 303 29.68 5.09 31.23
CA VAL A 303 30.93 5.61 30.65
C VAL A 303 31.93 6.02 31.74
N LEU A 304 31.47 6.56 32.86
CA LEU A 304 32.34 6.86 34.00
C LEU A 304 32.83 5.60 34.73
N ALA A 305 31.99 4.58 34.85
CA ALA A 305 32.34 3.32 35.50
C ALA A 305 33.33 2.47 34.69
N ALA A 306 33.37 2.65 33.36
CA ALA A 306 34.26 1.96 32.44
C ALA A 306 35.61 2.65 32.21
N ARG A 307 35.90 3.74 32.94
CA ARG A 307 37.13 4.53 32.86
C ARG A 307 38.12 4.20 33.96
#